data_AF-A0A537D5Z5-F1
#
_entry.id   AF-A0A537D5Z5-F1
#
_cell.length_a   1.000
_cell.length_b   1.000
_cell.length_c   1.000
_cell.angle_alpha   90.00
_cell.angle_beta   90.00
_cell.angle_gamma   90.00
#
_symmetry.space_group_name_H-M   'P 1'
#
loop_
_entity.id
_entity.type
_entity.pdbx_description
1 polymer ?
#
loop_
_entity_poly.entity_id
_entity_poly.type
_entity_poly.pdbx_seq_one_letter_code
_entity_poly.pdbx_strand_id
1 'polypeptide(L)'
;MPLGLPPLRIGLAASALHRAAPNGALFRLLGPLERSIREELRAELFVLGQTYDALAADGVLADYPRLTRLPMRRDGGVIHLVAAVVSGDPARRLDAVIYLLDPDDPTSVFPEGQALKRECVIHETLFVSTLAHAREWFELARVECGFAPNPLLDTHFDFASQTIALIAHDSCKGELIEFVRGRFAFFDRFRRRIATGTTGAMLNDLAEEISAAHTPWVQRFHSGPLGGDAEIALEILENRCRRVIFLEDPHVARQHEADIQLLER
;
A
#
# COMPACT_ATOMS: atom_id res chain seq x y z
N MET A 1 -4.87 -20.63 11.57
CA MET A 1 -3.57 -19.96 11.41
C MET A 1 -2.57 -20.54 12.39
N PRO A 2 -1.31 -20.77 11.97
CA PRO A 2 -0.25 -21.31 12.82
C PRO A 2 -0.03 -20.54 14.13
N LEU A 3 -0.27 -19.22 14.13
CA LEU A 3 -0.09 -18.36 15.29
C LEU A 3 -1.37 -17.98 16.05
N GLY A 4 -2.53 -18.55 15.68
CA GLY A 4 -3.80 -18.25 16.37
C GLY A 4 -4.31 -16.82 16.23
N LEU A 5 -3.75 -16.02 15.30
CA LEU A 5 -4.23 -14.68 14.99
C LEU A 5 -5.69 -14.72 14.49
N PRO A 6 -6.50 -13.67 14.78
CA PRO A 6 -7.84 -13.56 14.22
C PRO A 6 -7.78 -13.47 12.68
N PRO A 7 -8.84 -13.91 11.98
CA PRO A 7 -8.92 -13.75 10.53
C PRO A 7 -8.91 -12.26 10.15
N LEU A 8 -8.09 -11.92 9.15
CA LEU A 8 -8.02 -10.55 8.63
C LEU A 8 -9.35 -10.12 8.02
N ARG A 9 -9.80 -8.91 8.32
CA ARG A 9 -11.01 -8.28 7.80
C ARG A 9 -10.62 -7.23 6.77
N ILE A 10 -10.97 -7.47 5.51
CA ILE A 10 -10.43 -6.71 4.37
C ILE A 10 -11.58 -6.10 3.58
N GLY A 11 -11.58 -4.78 3.43
CA GLY A 11 -12.41 -4.08 2.45
C GLY A 11 -11.83 -4.24 1.05
N LEU A 12 -12.63 -4.60 0.06
CA LEU A 12 -12.17 -4.79 -1.31
C LEU A 12 -13.01 -3.99 -2.33
N ALA A 13 -12.35 -3.16 -3.11
CA ALA A 13 -12.92 -2.42 -4.22
C ALA A 13 -11.94 -2.37 -5.41
N ALA A 14 -12.46 -2.18 -6.61
CA ALA A 14 -11.65 -2.02 -7.81
C ALA A 14 -12.34 -1.06 -8.80
N SER A 15 -11.56 -0.17 -9.42
CA SER A 15 -11.99 0.68 -10.54
C SER A 15 -12.33 -0.15 -11.78
N ALA A 16 -13.05 0.44 -12.74
CA ALA A 16 -13.62 -0.30 -13.87
C ALA A 16 -12.58 -1.11 -14.67
N LEU A 17 -11.45 -0.50 -15.01
CA LEU A 17 -10.35 -1.14 -15.73
C LEU A 17 -9.89 -2.45 -15.08
N HIS A 18 -9.77 -2.47 -13.75
CA HIS A 18 -9.21 -3.59 -12.99
C HIS A 18 -10.13 -4.80 -12.87
N ARG A 19 -11.42 -4.65 -13.21
CA ARG A 19 -12.45 -5.69 -13.17
C ARG A 19 -13.04 -6.00 -14.56
N ALA A 20 -12.61 -5.31 -15.61
CA ALA A 20 -13.20 -5.42 -16.95
C ALA A 20 -12.81 -6.69 -17.72
N ALA A 21 -11.70 -7.33 -17.38
CA ALA A 21 -11.21 -8.51 -18.07
C ALA A 21 -10.51 -9.48 -17.10
N PRO A 22 -10.43 -10.80 -17.41
CA PRO A 22 -9.79 -11.80 -16.55
C PRO A 22 -8.29 -11.56 -16.26
N ASN A 23 -7.64 -10.67 -17.03
CA ASN A 23 -6.26 -10.24 -16.81
C ASN A 23 -6.16 -8.90 -16.04
N GLY A 24 -7.29 -8.31 -15.62
CA GLY A 24 -7.34 -7.11 -14.81
C GLY A 24 -6.64 -7.29 -13.47
N ALA A 25 -6.23 -6.18 -12.84
CA ALA A 25 -5.46 -6.23 -11.60
C ALA A 25 -6.17 -7.00 -10.48
N LEU A 26 -7.51 -6.94 -10.41
CA LEU A 26 -8.30 -7.68 -9.42
C LEU A 26 -8.08 -9.19 -9.51
N PHE A 27 -8.12 -9.74 -10.73
CA PHE A 27 -7.96 -11.17 -10.97
C PHE A 27 -6.50 -11.60 -10.88
N ARG A 28 -5.56 -10.77 -11.35
CA ARG A 28 -4.12 -10.98 -11.15
C ARG A 28 -3.70 -10.96 -9.68
N LEU A 29 -4.46 -10.26 -8.83
CA LEU A 29 -4.29 -10.30 -7.38
C LEU A 29 -4.89 -11.57 -6.80
N LEU A 30 -6.21 -11.77 -6.96
CA LEU A 30 -6.95 -12.78 -6.21
C LEU A 30 -6.80 -14.20 -6.74
N GLY A 31 -6.62 -14.40 -8.05
CA GLY A 31 -6.47 -15.75 -8.63
C GLY A 31 -5.30 -16.52 -8.01
N PRO A 32 -4.06 -15.99 -8.03
CA PRO A 32 -2.92 -16.64 -7.38
C PRO A 32 -3.03 -16.74 -5.86
N LEU A 33 -3.78 -15.84 -5.21
CA LEU A 33 -3.91 -15.75 -3.76
C LEU A 33 -5.11 -16.51 -3.21
N GLU A 34 -5.95 -17.11 -4.06
CA GLU A 34 -7.21 -17.73 -3.66
C GLU A 34 -7.02 -18.80 -2.57
N ARG A 35 -6.03 -19.69 -2.77
CA ARG A 35 -5.69 -20.70 -1.78
C ARG A 35 -5.26 -20.07 -0.45
N SER A 36 -4.40 -19.07 -0.50
CA SER A 36 -3.91 -18.36 0.69
C SER A 36 -5.03 -17.65 1.42
N ILE A 37 -5.94 -16.99 0.71
CA ILE A 37 -7.12 -16.33 1.30
C ILE A 37 -8.02 -17.34 1.98
N ARG A 38 -8.28 -18.49 1.35
CA ARG A 38 -9.21 -19.52 1.86
C ARG A 38 -8.65 -20.33 3.02
N GLU A 39 -7.42 -20.82 2.89
CA GLU A 39 -6.87 -21.87 3.76
C GLU A 39 -5.94 -21.30 4.83
N GLU A 40 -5.08 -20.36 4.43
CA GLU A 40 -3.99 -19.85 5.25
C GLU A 40 -4.44 -18.64 6.09
N LEU A 41 -4.87 -17.57 5.41
CA LEU A 41 -5.32 -16.30 5.99
C LEU A 41 -6.78 -16.35 6.44
N ARG A 42 -7.61 -17.22 5.84
CA ARG A 42 -9.04 -17.34 6.14
C ARG A 42 -9.76 -15.98 6.19
N ALA A 43 -9.32 -15.04 5.36
CA ALA A 43 -9.68 -13.63 5.47
C ALA A 43 -11.17 -13.41 5.25
N GLU A 44 -11.77 -12.50 6.02
CA GLU A 44 -13.13 -12.00 5.83
C GLU A 44 -13.09 -10.83 4.85
N LEU A 45 -13.73 -10.99 3.69
CA LEU A 45 -13.69 -10.03 2.60
C LEU A 45 -15.03 -9.29 2.50
N PHE A 46 -14.99 -7.96 2.59
CA PHE A 46 -16.14 -7.07 2.39
C PHE A 46 -15.99 -6.38 1.04
N VAL A 47 -16.70 -6.90 0.02
CA VAL A 47 -16.44 -6.57 -1.38
C VAL A 47 -17.51 -5.67 -1.94
N LEU A 48 -17.11 -4.53 -2.51
CA LEU A 48 -18.01 -3.58 -3.17
C LEU A 48 -18.81 -4.27 -4.28
N GLY A 49 -20.10 -3.95 -4.42
CA GLY A 49 -21.03 -4.72 -5.25
C GLY A 49 -20.53 -5.01 -6.68
N GLN A 50 -20.05 -3.99 -7.40
CA GLN A 50 -19.57 -4.18 -8.77
C GLN A 50 -18.25 -4.95 -8.88
N THR A 51 -17.47 -4.99 -7.80
CA THR A 51 -16.24 -5.80 -7.68
C THR A 51 -16.62 -7.24 -7.36
N TYR A 52 -17.58 -7.46 -6.46
CA TYR A 52 -18.13 -8.77 -6.15
C TYR A 52 -18.71 -9.44 -7.39
N ASP A 53 -19.53 -8.71 -8.16
CA ASP A 53 -20.19 -9.24 -9.35
C ASP A 53 -19.17 -9.65 -10.42
N ALA A 54 -18.04 -8.93 -10.53
CA ALA A 54 -16.95 -9.29 -11.42
C ALA A 54 -16.23 -10.57 -10.97
N LEU A 55 -15.99 -10.75 -9.67
CA LEU A 55 -15.41 -11.99 -9.13
C LEU A 55 -16.34 -13.19 -9.36
N ALA A 56 -17.64 -13.00 -9.11
CA ALA A 56 -18.65 -14.03 -9.30
C ALA A 56 -18.75 -14.48 -10.77
N ALA A 57 -18.64 -13.55 -11.72
CA ALA A 57 -18.69 -13.85 -13.16
C ALA A 57 -17.52 -14.75 -13.63
N ASP A 58 -16.33 -14.58 -13.06
CA ASP A 58 -15.12 -15.36 -13.38
C ASP A 58 -14.88 -16.55 -12.42
N GLY A 59 -15.78 -16.79 -11.47
CA GLY A 59 -15.69 -17.90 -10.52
C GLY A 59 -14.57 -17.77 -9.48
N VAL A 60 -13.92 -16.61 -9.37
CA VAL A 60 -12.88 -16.35 -8.37
C VAL A 60 -13.52 -16.23 -6.99
N LEU A 61 -13.00 -16.97 -6.02
CA LEU A 61 -13.57 -17.05 -4.67
C LEU A 61 -15.03 -17.56 -4.65
N ALA A 62 -15.44 -18.35 -5.66
CA ALA A 62 -16.76 -18.99 -5.69
C ALA A 62 -17.01 -19.83 -4.41
N ASP A 63 -18.21 -19.73 -3.85
CA ASP A 63 -18.61 -20.43 -2.61
C ASP A 63 -17.71 -20.16 -1.40
N TYR A 64 -16.91 -19.08 -1.41
CA TYR A 64 -16.11 -18.72 -0.24
C TYR A 64 -17.03 -18.16 0.87
N PRO A 65 -17.18 -18.84 2.02
CA PRO A 65 -18.21 -18.49 3.02
C PRO A 65 -17.93 -17.17 3.75
N ARG A 66 -16.71 -16.63 3.63
CA ARG A 66 -16.27 -15.39 4.27
C ARG A 66 -16.22 -14.21 3.28
N LEU A 67 -16.98 -14.31 2.19
CA LEU A 67 -17.14 -13.26 1.19
C LEU A 67 -18.48 -12.54 1.40
N THR A 68 -18.43 -11.27 1.79
CA THR A 68 -19.61 -10.43 2.00
C THR A 68 -19.74 -9.43 0.86
N ARG A 69 -20.87 -9.48 0.13
CA ARG A 69 -21.21 -8.49 -0.89
C ARG A 69 -21.76 -7.21 -0.23
N LEU A 70 -21.10 -6.09 -0.47
CA LEU A 70 -21.58 -4.75 -0.12
C LEU A 70 -22.48 -4.17 -1.24
N PRO A 71 -23.20 -3.05 -1.00
CA PRO A 71 -23.92 -2.35 -2.05
C PRO A 71 -23.01 -1.90 -3.20
N MET A 72 -23.60 -1.53 -4.34
CA MET A 72 -22.86 -0.91 -5.43
C MET A 72 -22.33 0.45 -5.00
N ARG A 73 -21.32 0.98 -5.70
CA ARG A 73 -20.83 2.36 -5.48
C ARG A 73 -21.97 3.38 -5.50
N ARG A 74 -22.81 3.33 -6.54
CA ARG A 74 -23.95 4.27 -6.72
C ARG A 74 -25.00 4.17 -5.60
N ASP A 75 -25.02 3.05 -4.88
CA ASP A 75 -25.94 2.76 -3.80
C ASP A 75 -25.25 2.95 -2.43
N GLY A 76 -24.15 3.70 -2.37
CA GLY A 76 -23.43 4.02 -1.14
C GLY A 76 -22.46 2.95 -0.64
N GLY A 77 -22.09 1.96 -1.45
CA GLY A 77 -21.25 0.85 -1.00
C GLY A 77 -19.86 1.24 -0.48
N VAL A 78 -19.29 2.35 -0.97
CA VAL A 78 -18.03 2.89 -0.43
C VAL A 78 -18.20 3.40 1.00
N ILE A 79 -19.37 3.97 1.33
CA ILE A 79 -19.68 4.44 2.69
C ILE A 79 -19.73 3.28 3.69
N HIS A 80 -20.11 2.07 3.27
CA HIS A 80 -20.03 0.89 4.14
C HIS A 80 -18.58 0.55 4.51
N LEU A 81 -17.62 0.72 3.59
CA LEU A 81 -16.20 0.55 3.89
C LEU A 81 -15.73 1.64 4.85
N VAL A 82 -16.10 2.89 4.61
CA VAL A 82 -15.78 4.01 5.53
C VAL A 82 -16.32 3.73 6.92
N ALA A 83 -17.59 3.33 7.05
CA ALA A 83 -18.23 3.00 8.32
C ALA A 83 -17.52 1.85 9.06
N ALA A 84 -16.97 0.88 8.33
CA ALA A 84 -16.19 -0.20 8.91
C ALA A 84 -14.81 0.26 9.37
N VAL A 85 -14.14 1.16 8.64
CA VAL A 85 -12.86 1.77 9.04
C VAL A 85 -12.99 2.57 10.34
N VAL A 86 -14.00 3.44 10.43
CA VAL A 86 -14.21 4.31 11.59
C VAL A 86 -14.90 3.61 12.78
N SER A 87 -15.16 2.31 12.68
CA SER A 87 -15.91 1.59 13.71
C SER A 87 -15.13 1.52 15.03
N GLY A 88 -15.75 2.00 16.11
CA GLY A 88 -15.21 1.84 17.46
C GLY A 88 -15.33 0.42 18.02
N ASP A 89 -15.99 -0.49 17.32
CA ASP A 89 -16.09 -1.91 17.66
C ASP A 89 -14.94 -2.68 16.97
N PRO A 90 -13.94 -3.20 17.72
CA PRO A 90 -12.82 -3.94 17.13
C PRO A 90 -13.28 -5.15 16.31
N ALA A 91 -14.42 -5.75 16.63
CA ALA A 91 -14.96 -6.89 15.89
C ALA A 91 -15.58 -6.48 14.53
N ARG A 92 -15.82 -5.20 14.30
CA ARG A 92 -16.37 -4.66 13.04
C ARG A 92 -15.33 -3.94 12.20
N ARG A 93 -14.24 -3.50 12.80
CA ARG A 93 -13.16 -2.76 12.16
C ARG A 93 -12.51 -3.56 11.02
N LEU A 94 -12.05 -2.86 9.99
CA LEU A 94 -11.22 -3.44 8.93
C LEU A 94 -9.74 -3.31 9.30
N ASP A 95 -8.99 -4.37 9.04
CA ASP A 95 -7.53 -4.38 9.16
C ASP A 95 -6.86 -3.72 7.96
N ALA A 96 -7.47 -3.88 6.77
CA ALA A 96 -7.00 -3.28 5.54
C ALA A 96 -8.16 -2.97 4.58
N VAL A 97 -7.92 -2.00 3.71
CA VAL A 97 -8.76 -1.65 2.56
C VAL A 97 -7.90 -1.76 1.31
N ILE A 98 -8.22 -2.72 0.45
CA ILE A 98 -7.64 -2.84 -0.89
C ILE A 98 -8.63 -2.20 -1.86
N TYR A 99 -8.25 -1.06 -2.39
CA TYR A 99 -9.03 -0.37 -3.41
C TYR A 99 -8.15 -0.12 -4.63
N LEU A 100 -8.18 -1.05 -5.59
CA LEU A 100 -7.39 -0.95 -6.81
C LEU A 100 -7.88 0.24 -7.64
N LEU A 101 -7.11 1.33 -7.61
CA LEU A 101 -7.44 2.59 -8.28
C LEU A 101 -6.96 2.56 -9.73
N ASP A 102 -7.74 3.17 -10.60
CA ASP A 102 -7.34 3.51 -11.95
C ASP A 102 -7.10 5.03 -12.01
N PRO A 103 -5.89 5.49 -12.36
CA PRO A 103 -5.58 6.92 -12.43
C PRO A 103 -6.41 7.68 -13.47
N ASP A 104 -6.87 6.97 -14.51
CA ASP A 104 -7.69 7.53 -15.59
C ASP A 104 -9.21 7.43 -15.29
N ASP A 105 -9.60 6.75 -14.21
CA ASP A 105 -11.00 6.66 -13.77
C ASP A 105 -11.36 7.88 -12.90
N PRO A 106 -12.22 8.80 -13.39
CA PRO A 106 -12.61 9.98 -12.63
C PRO A 106 -13.39 9.63 -11.36
N THR A 107 -13.93 8.41 -11.23
CA THR A 107 -14.60 7.97 -9.99
C THR A 107 -13.62 7.70 -8.85
N SER A 108 -12.33 7.56 -9.16
CA SER A 108 -11.25 7.43 -8.16
C SER A 108 -11.07 8.71 -7.34
N VAL A 109 -11.43 9.88 -7.90
CA VAL A 109 -11.32 11.19 -7.22
C VAL A 109 -12.62 11.68 -6.59
N PHE A 110 -13.68 10.86 -6.61
CA PHE A 110 -14.95 11.24 -6.01
C PHE A 110 -14.85 11.38 -4.47
N PRO A 111 -15.70 12.22 -3.85
CA PRO A 111 -15.62 12.54 -2.43
C PRO A 111 -15.59 11.31 -1.51
N GLU A 112 -16.33 10.25 -1.85
CA GLU A 112 -16.40 9.02 -1.04
C GLU A 112 -15.08 8.24 -1.07
N GLY A 113 -14.39 8.22 -2.22
CA GLY A 113 -13.08 7.59 -2.35
C GLY A 113 -12.00 8.34 -1.57
N GLN A 114 -12.03 9.68 -1.64
CA GLN A 114 -11.13 10.53 -0.87
C GLN A 114 -11.39 10.43 0.63
N ALA A 115 -12.67 10.40 1.04
CA ALA A 115 -13.05 10.16 2.42
C ALA A 115 -12.55 8.80 2.90
N LEU A 116 -12.75 7.72 2.14
CA LEU A 116 -12.24 6.40 2.51
C LEU A 116 -10.74 6.38 2.74
N LYS A 117 -9.95 6.96 1.81
CA LYS A 117 -8.50 7.04 1.97
C LYS A 117 -8.12 7.84 3.22
N ARG A 118 -8.75 9.01 3.43
CA ARG A 118 -8.50 9.87 4.59
C ARG A 118 -8.83 9.16 5.91
N GLU A 119 -9.98 8.51 6.00
CA GLU A 119 -10.39 7.78 7.20
C GLU A 119 -9.47 6.60 7.48
N CYS A 120 -8.96 5.92 6.45
CA CYS A 120 -7.94 4.88 6.63
C CYS A 120 -6.66 5.44 7.28
N VAL A 121 -6.19 6.62 6.83
CA VAL A 121 -5.02 7.29 7.43
C VAL A 121 -5.30 7.69 8.89
N ILE A 122 -6.42 8.36 9.16
CA ILE A 122 -6.78 8.84 10.51
C ILE A 122 -6.92 7.67 11.50
N HIS A 123 -7.50 6.58 11.04
CA HIS A 123 -7.76 5.40 11.87
C HIS A 123 -6.68 4.34 11.71
N GLU A 124 -5.49 4.62 11.18
CA GLU A 124 -4.39 3.65 11.05
C GLU A 124 -4.82 2.30 10.40
N THR A 125 -5.83 2.34 9.51
CA THR A 125 -6.24 1.19 8.72
C THR A 125 -5.43 1.20 7.43
N LEU A 126 -4.79 0.08 7.07
CA LEU A 126 -3.96 0.03 5.88
C LEU A 126 -4.80 0.28 4.62
N PHE A 127 -4.42 1.28 3.82
CA PHE A 127 -5.02 1.54 2.51
C PHE A 127 -4.06 1.15 1.38
N VAL A 128 -4.52 0.27 0.50
CA VAL A 128 -3.73 -0.27 -0.61
C VAL A 128 -4.41 0.06 -1.94
N SER A 129 -3.73 0.83 -2.78
CA SER A 129 -4.28 1.32 -4.05
C SER A 129 -3.79 0.60 -5.31
N THR A 130 -2.69 -0.15 -5.23
CA THR A 130 -2.03 -0.77 -6.39
C THR A 130 -1.91 -2.29 -6.28
N LEU A 131 -1.82 -2.97 -7.43
CA LEU A 131 -1.62 -4.43 -7.48
C LEU A 131 -0.31 -4.85 -6.80
N ALA A 132 0.76 -4.10 -7.01
CA ALA A 132 2.08 -4.42 -6.47
C ALA A 132 2.07 -4.38 -4.93
N HIS A 133 1.50 -3.33 -4.36
CA HIS A 133 1.38 -3.19 -2.91
C HIS A 133 0.44 -4.26 -2.32
N ALA A 134 -0.71 -4.54 -2.97
CA ALA A 134 -1.63 -5.57 -2.49
C ALA A 134 -0.99 -6.97 -2.44
N ARG A 135 -0.23 -7.34 -3.47
CA ARG A 135 0.50 -8.62 -3.51
C ARG A 135 1.53 -8.72 -2.40
N GLU A 136 2.33 -7.67 -2.22
CA GLU A 136 3.32 -7.63 -1.16
C GLU A 136 2.67 -7.73 0.23
N TRP A 137 1.60 -6.97 0.48
CA TRP A 137 0.93 -6.98 1.77
C TRP A 137 0.36 -8.35 2.11
N PHE A 138 -0.33 -9.02 1.17
CA PHE A 138 -0.82 -10.37 1.41
C PHE A 138 0.31 -11.35 1.75
N GLU A 139 1.46 -11.22 1.10
CA GLU A 139 2.60 -12.07 1.38
C GLU A 139 3.21 -11.81 2.76
N LEU A 140 3.36 -10.54 3.13
CA LEU A 140 3.78 -10.16 4.49
C LEU A 140 2.81 -10.68 5.55
N ALA A 141 1.49 -10.56 5.31
CA ALA A 141 0.47 -11.08 6.22
C ALA A 141 0.54 -12.61 6.37
N ARG A 142 0.86 -13.35 5.30
CA ARG A 142 1.09 -14.80 5.36
C ARG A 142 2.33 -15.12 6.20
N VAL A 143 3.45 -14.45 5.94
CA VAL A 143 4.70 -14.65 6.67
C VAL A 143 4.52 -14.32 8.15
N GLU A 144 3.80 -13.23 8.46
CA GLU A 144 3.46 -12.86 9.83
C GLU A 144 2.62 -13.94 10.51
N CYS A 145 1.74 -14.63 9.79
CA CYS A 145 0.98 -15.77 10.30
C CYS A 145 1.82 -17.06 10.45
N GLY A 146 3.13 -17.04 10.14
CA GLY A 146 4.05 -18.16 10.24
C GLY A 146 4.10 -19.06 9.00
N PHE A 147 3.54 -18.63 7.87
CA PHE A 147 3.67 -19.37 6.61
C PHE A 147 5.02 -19.08 5.94
N ALA A 148 5.51 -20.04 5.16
CA ALA A 148 6.74 -19.86 4.40
C ALA A 148 6.54 -18.81 3.29
N PRO A 149 7.55 -17.96 3.03
CA PRO A 149 7.53 -17.05 1.88
C PRO A 149 7.25 -17.79 0.58
N ASN A 150 6.43 -17.21 -0.29
CA ASN A 150 6.12 -17.76 -1.60
C ASN A 150 7.32 -17.55 -2.56
N PRO A 151 7.96 -18.63 -3.05
CA PRO A 151 9.14 -18.50 -3.91
C PRO A 151 8.87 -17.74 -5.22
N LEU A 152 7.63 -17.78 -5.71
CA LEU A 152 7.23 -17.04 -6.91
C LEU A 152 7.19 -15.51 -6.69
N LEU A 153 7.16 -15.08 -5.43
CA LEU A 153 7.24 -13.69 -5.00
C LEU A 153 8.64 -13.32 -4.48
N ASP A 154 9.62 -14.22 -4.48
CA ASP A 154 10.99 -13.95 -3.97
C ASP A 154 11.64 -12.74 -4.65
N THR A 155 11.36 -12.50 -5.93
CA THR A 155 11.86 -11.31 -6.65
C THR A 155 11.33 -9.99 -6.09
N HIS A 156 10.21 -9.99 -5.35
CA HIS A 156 9.74 -8.82 -4.61
C HIS A 156 10.61 -8.56 -3.37
N PHE A 157 11.23 -9.60 -2.79
CA PHE A 157 12.08 -9.52 -1.60
C PHE A 157 13.59 -9.50 -1.92
N ASP A 158 13.96 -9.50 -3.20
CA ASP A 158 15.33 -9.26 -3.65
C ASP A 158 15.72 -7.78 -3.51
N PHE A 159 15.85 -7.30 -2.26
CA PHE A 159 16.17 -5.91 -1.96
C PHE A 159 17.52 -5.48 -2.56
N ALA A 160 18.47 -6.41 -2.70
CA ALA A 160 19.81 -6.15 -3.21
C ALA A 160 19.84 -5.78 -4.72
N SER A 161 18.75 -5.96 -5.44
CA SER A 161 18.57 -5.46 -6.82
C SER A 161 17.65 -4.24 -6.92
N GLN A 162 17.07 -3.79 -5.80
CA GLN A 162 16.02 -2.78 -5.79
C GLN A 162 16.49 -1.42 -5.27
N THR A 163 15.81 -0.38 -5.74
CA THR A 163 15.91 0.97 -5.20
C THR A 163 14.68 1.29 -4.35
N ILE A 164 14.92 1.91 -3.20
CA ILE A 164 13.87 2.44 -2.32
C ILE A 164 13.97 3.97 -2.19
N ALA A 165 12.84 4.65 -2.33
CA ALA A 165 12.68 6.06 -2.06
C ALA A 165 12.17 6.30 -0.63
N LEU A 166 12.76 7.26 0.06
CA LEU A 166 12.40 7.68 1.42
C LEU A 166 12.05 9.17 1.40
N ILE A 167 10.78 9.48 1.65
CA ILE A 167 10.21 10.84 1.54
C ILE A 167 9.46 11.13 2.84
N ALA A 168 9.54 12.38 3.32
CA ALA A 168 8.76 12.82 4.48
C ALA A 168 8.46 14.31 4.41
N HIS A 169 7.25 14.71 4.84
CA HIS A 169 6.94 16.09 5.18
C HIS A 169 7.79 16.57 6.36
N ASP A 170 7.95 17.89 6.52
CA ASP A 170 8.84 18.47 7.54
C ASP A 170 8.54 17.99 8.96
N SER A 171 7.26 17.94 9.34
CA SER A 171 6.80 17.42 10.63
C SER A 171 7.02 15.92 10.82
N CYS A 172 7.13 15.14 9.74
CA CYS A 172 7.30 13.69 9.76
C CYS A 172 8.77 13.24 9.60
N LYS A 173 9.71 14.16 9.33
CA LYS A 173 11.12 13.80 9.12
C LYS A 173 11.74 13.12 10.33
N GLY A 174 11.48 13.63 11.53
CA GLY A 174 11.99 13.02 12.77
C GLY A 174 11.50 11.59 12.94
N GLU A 175 10.23 11.34 12.67
CA GLU A 175 9.64 9.99 12.72
C GLU A 175 10.27 9.06 11.67
N LEU A 176 10.48 9.53 10.44
CA LEU A 176 11.13 8.75 9.39
C LEU A 176 12.56 8.36 9.79
N ILE A 177 13.33 9.29 10.39
CA ILE A 177 14.69 9.01 10.84
C ILE A 177 14.71 7.96 11.94
N GLU A 178 13.84 8.05 12.94
CA GLU A 178 13.75 7.04 14.01
C GLU A 178 13.27 5.68 13.48
N PHE A 179 12.33 5.69 12.53
CA PHE A 179 11.87 4.49 11.85
C PHE A 179 12.99 3.76 11.12
N VAL A 180 13.84 4.51 10.39
CA VAL A 180 15.02 3.99 9.69
C VAL A 180 16.10 3.57 10.68
N ARG A 181 16.37 4.36 11.73
CA ARG A 181 17.36 4.05 12.79
C ARG A 181 17.09 2.68 13.40
N GLY A 182 15.86 2.41 13.80
CA GLY A 182 15.46 1.13 14.38
C GLY A 182 15.53 -0.06 13.41
N ARG A 183 15.67 0.20 12.11
CA ARG A 183 15.65 -0.80 11.02
C ARG A 183 16.81 -0.62 10.05
N PHE A 184 17.92 -0.03 10.50
CA PHE A 184 18.99 0.41 9.61
C PHE A 184 19.54 -0.74 8.76
N ALA A 185 19.78 -1.90 9.39
CA ALA A 185 20.25 -3.11 8.71
C ALA A 185 19.28 -3.64 7.64
N PHE A 186 17.97 -3.39 7.79
CA PHE A 186 17.00 -3.73 6.75
C PHE A 186 17.13 -2.80 5.55
N PHE A 187 17.17 -1.49 5.78
CA PHE A 187 17.34 -0.50 4.72
C PHE A 187 18.69 -0.61 4.02
N ASP A 188 19.72 -1.09 4.71
CA ASP A 188 21.05 -1.28 4.13
C ASP A 188 21.10 -2.41 3.09
N ARG A 189 20.11 -3.32 3.08
CA ARG A 189 20.01 -4.40 2.08
C ARG A 189 19.65 -3.90 0.68
N PHE A 190 19.16 -2.67 0.54
CA PHE A 190 18.77 -2.12 -0.75
C PHE A 190 19.98 -1.73 -1.61
N ARG A 191 19.93 -2.06 -2.91
CA ARG A 191 20.97 -1.68 -3.87
C ARG A 191 21.25 -0.18 -3.87
N ARG A 192 20.16 0.59 -3.84
CA ARG A 192 20.18 2.05 -3.90
C ARG A 192 19.08 2.59 -2.99
N ARG A 193 19.38 3.68 -2.30
CA ARG A 193 18.43 4.43 -1.48
C ARG A 193 18.42 5.86 -2.00
N ILE A 194 17.24 6.39 -2.24
CA ILE A 194 17.04 7.75 -2.75
C ILE A 194 16.12 8.52 -1.81
N ALA A 195 16.33 9.82 -1.64
CA ALA A 195 15.49 10.65 -0.80
C ALA A 195 15.50 12.10 -1.25
N THR A 196 14.45 12.85 -0.91
CA THR A 196 14.33 14.27 -1.28
C THR A 196 15.02 15.18 -0.26
N GLY A 197 15.60 16.28 -0.75
CA GLY A 197 16.02 17.46 0.00
C GLY A 197 16.72 17.20 1.34
N THR A 198 16.07 17.67 2.41
CA THR A 198 16.55 17.58 3.80
C THR A 198 16.34 16.20 4.42
N THR A 199 15.35 15.42 3.98
CA THR A 199 15.19 14.01 4.38
C THR A 199 16.46 13.22 4.06
N GLY A 200 16.95 13.36 2.83
CA GLY A 200 18.19 12.69 2.42
C GLY A 200 19.45 13.20 3.12
N ALA A 201 19.47 14.45 3.60
CA ALA A 201 20.58 14.94 4.43
C ALA A 201 20.58 14.23 5.79
N MET A 202 19.45 14.26 6.49
CA MET A 202 19.30 13.64 7.81
C MET A 202 19.57 12.12 7.80
N LEU A 203 19.21 11.43 6.71
CA LEU A 203 19.51 10.00 6.55
C LEU A 203 21.00 9.71 6.35
N ASN A 204 21.74 10.61 5.70
CA ASN A 204 23.19 10.47 5.56
C ASN A 204 23.88 10.75 6.89
N ASP A 205 23.46 11.78 7.63
CA ASP A 205 23.95 12.07 8.98
C ASP A 205 23.71 10.86 9.92
N LEU A 206 22.50 10.29 9.88
CA LEU A 206 22.14 9.05 10.60
C LEU A 206 23.07 7.89 10.25
N ALA A 207 23.38 7.70 8.97
CA ALA A 207 24.23 6.60 8.53
C ALA A 207 25.66 6.75 9.06
N GLU A 208 26.20 7.97 9.07
CA GLU A 208 27.52 8.28 9.62
C GLU A 208 27.59 8.03 11.14
N GLU A 209 26.50 8.28 11.87
CA GLU A 209 26.41 7.95 13.32
C GLU A 209 26.43 6.44 13.59
N ILE A 210 25.74 5.65 12.76
CA ILE A 210 25.50 4.22 13.02
C ILE A 210 26.63 3.35 12.46
N SER A 211 27.22 3.72 11.33
CA SER A 211 28.15 2.87 10.59
C SER A 211 29.16 3.72 9.81
N ALA A 212 30.36 3.19 9.57
CA ALA A 212 31.29 3.73 8.57
C ALA A 212 30.82 3.42 7.14
N ALA A 213 29.52 3.53 6.87
CA ALA A 213 28.91 3.27 5.58
C ALA A 213 29.49 4.22 4.52
N HIS A 214 29.42 3.81 3.25
CA HIS A 214 29.92 4.63 2.16
C HIS A 214 29.05 5.89 2.06
N THR A 215 29.63 7.07 2.30
CA THR A 215 28.95 8.34 2.10
C THR A 215 28.97 8.73 0.62
N PRO A 216 27.83 9.08 0.00
CA PRO A 216 26.50 9.13 0.61
C PRO A 216 25.83 7.74 0.71
N TRP A 217 25.25 7.44 1.88
CA TRP A 217 24.44 6.23 2.08
C TRP A 217 23.14 6.30 1.26
N VAL A 218 22.56 7.49 1.15
CA VAL A 218 21.36 7.81 0.37
C VAL A 218 21.67 8.90 -0.67
N GLN A 219 21.34 8.64 -1.94
CA GLN A 219 21.41 9.67 -2.98
C GLN A 219 20.30 10.71 -2.76
N ARG A 220 20.69 11.98 -2.74
CA ARG A 220 19.80 13.10 -2.51
C ARG A 220 19.29 13.66 -3.84
N PHE A 221 17.97 13.79 -3.93
CA PHE A 221 17.28 14.58 -4.94
C PHE A 221 16.96 15.97 -4.38
N HIS A 222 16.34 16.84 -5.19
CA HIS A 222 15.87 18.14 -4.72
C HIS A 222 14.82 17.97 -3.62
N SER A 223 14.51 19.04 -2.87
CA SER A 223 13.36 19.02 -1.97
C SER A 223 12.06 18.93 -2.78
N GLY A 224 10.99 18.37 -2.20
CA GLY A 224 9.67 18.28 -2.84
C GLY A 224 9.24 19.59 -3.53
N PRO A 225 9.23 20.74 -2.82
CA PRO A 225 8.87 22.04 -3.40
C PRO A 225 9.77 22.54 -4.55
N LEU A 226 10.95 21.94 -4.74
CA LEU A 226 11.89 22.27 -5.83
C LEU A 226 11.87 21.22 -6.95
N GLY A 227 10.89 20.30 -6.94
CA GLY A 227 10.72 19.26 -7.96
C GLY A 227 11.28 17.89 -7.58
N GLY A 228 11.73 17.69 -6.33
CA GLY A 228 12.26 16.41 -5.88
C GLY A 228 11.28 15.25 -6.00
N ASP A 229 10.00 15.50 -5.77
CA ASP A 229 8.97 14.45 -5.86
C ASP A 229 8.76 14.00 -7.31
N ALA A 230 8.89 14.93 -8.27
CA ALA A 230 8.86 14.60 -9.70
C ALA A 230 10.11 13.81 -10.14
N GLU A 231 11.28 14.07 -9.56
CA GLU A 231 12.48 13.27 -9.80
C GLU A 231 12.31 11.82 -9.30
N ILE A 232 11.69 11.64 -8.13
CA ILE A 232 11.35 10.29 -7.63
C ILE A 232 10.30 9.63 -8.53
N ALA A 233 9.26 10.36 -8.94
CA ALA A 233 8.24 9.84 -9.85
C ALA A 233 8.85 9.36 -11.17
N LEU A 234 9.82 10.09 -11.72
CA LEU A 234 10.56 9.68 -12.90
C LEU A 234 11.34 8.37 -12.67
N GLU A 235 12.00 8.20 -11.52
CA GLU A 235 12.68 6.95 -11.18
C GLU A 235 11.69 5.77 -11.11
N ILE A 236 10.46 5.98 -10.64
CA ILE A 236 9.41 4.95 -10.61
C ILE A 236 8.97 4.61 -12.04
N LEU A 237 8.64 5.62 -12.85
CA LEU A 237 8.18 5.44 -14.24
C LEU A 237 9.23 4.74 -15.10
N GLU A 238 10.51 5.03 -14.88
CA GLU A 238 11.62 4.39 -15.59
C GLU A 238 12.03 3.05 -14.96
N ASN A 239 11.22 2.50 -14.05
CA ASN A 239 11.43 1.23 -13.36
C ASN A 239 12.77 1.13 -12.60
N ARG A 240 13.35 2.28 -12.24
CA ARG A 240 14.60 2.38 -11.46
C ARG A 240 14.33 2.43 -9.97
N CYS A 241 13.13 2.85 -9.55
CA CYS A 241 12.63 2.80 -8.19
C CYS A 241 11.41 1.88 -8.08
N ARG A 242 11.46 0.92 -7.17
CA ARG A 242 10.39 -0.09 -7.01
C ARG A 242 9.58 0.11 -5.73
N ARG A 243 10.09 0.88 -4.79
CA ARG A 243 9.51 1.04 -3.45
C ARG A 243 9.60 2.49 -3.00
N VAL A 244 8.54 2.97 -2.37
CA VAL A 244 8.48 4.32 -1.80
C VAL A 244 7.94 4.18 -0.39
N ILE A 245 8.61 4.82 0.56
CA ILE A 245 8.06 5.14 1.87
C ILE A 245 7.91 6.66 1.90
N PHE A 246 6.66 7.10 2.04
CA PHE A 246 6.33 8.52 2.13
C PHE A 246 5.55 8.76 3.43
N LEU A 247 6.17 9.44 4.40
CA LEU A 247 5.47 9.90 5.60
C LEU A 247 4.84 11.27 5.37
N GLU A 248 3.52 11.29 5.31
CA GLU A 248 2.71 12.49 5.11
C GLU A 248 2.15 13.02 6.42
N ASP A 249 2.12 14.35 6.54
CA ASP A 249 1.36 15.04 7.58
C ASP A 249 -0.12 15.16 7.16
N PRO A 250 -1.08 14.53 7.88
CA PRO A 250 -2.50 14.59 7.54
C PRO A 250 -3.17 15.92 7.94
N HIS A 251 -2.51 16.78 8.72
CA HIS A 251 -3.10 18.00 9.28
C HIS A 251 -2.72 19.28 8.52
N VAL A 252 -1.77 19.23 7.59
CA VAL A 252 -1.32 20.40 6.82
C VAL A 252 -2.08 20.48 5.48
N ALA A 253 -2.86 21.56 5.30
CA ALA A 253 -3.54 21.86 4.05
C ALA A 253 -2.53 22.00 2.90
N ARG A 254 -2.65 21.13 1.90
CA ARG A 254 -1.59 20.78 0.95
C ARG A 254 -1.48 21.77 -0.22
N GLN A 255 -0.37 22.50 -0.32
CA GLN A 255 0.05 23.12 -1.60
C GLN A 255 0.66 22.10 -2.59
N HIS A 256 0.92 20.87 -2.13
CA HIS A 256 1.62 19.80 -2.86
C HIS A 256 0.78 18.52 -3.03
N GLU A 257 -0.55 18.62 -2.95
CA GLU A 257 -1.44 17.44 -3.08
C GLU A 257 -1.33 16.75 -4.45
N ALA A 258 -1.00 17.54 -5.49
CA ALA A 258 -0.71 17.04 -6.81
C ALA A 258 0.56 16.16 -6.85
N ASP A 259 1.56 16.47 -6.00
CA ASP A 259 2.84 15.77 -5.95
C ASP A 259 2.69 14.38 -5.29
N ILE A 260 1.80 14.26 -4.30
CA ILE A 260 1.43 12.96 -3.69
C ILE A 260 0.63 12.12 -4.69
N GLN A 261 -0.34 12.73 -5.39
CA GLN A 261 -1.09 12.03 -6.42
C GLN A 261 -0.21 11.58 -7.58
N LEU A 262 0.91 12.25 -7.86
CA LEU A 262 1.86 11.84 -8.87
C LEU A 262 2.54 10.51 -8.52
N LEU A 263 2.82 10.26 -7.24
CA LEU A 263 3.49 9.03 -6.78
C LEU A 263 2.54 7.85 -6.58
N GLU A 264 1.24 8.12 -6.42
CA GLU A 264 0.21 7.10 -6.20
C GLU A 264 -0.42 6.54 -7.48
N ARG A 265 -0.15 7.18 -8.62
CA ARG A 265 -0.66 6.84 -9.96
C ARG A 265 0.35 6.04 -10.76
#